data_AF-A0A7S9H2J3-F1
#
_entry.id   AF-A0A7S9H2J3-F1
#
_cell.length_a   1.000
_cell.length_b   1.000
_cell.length_c   1.000
_cell.angle_alpha   90.00
_cell.angle_beta   90.00
_cell.angle_gamma   90.00
#
_symmetry.space_group_name_H-M   'P 1'
#
loop_
_entity.id
_entity.type
_entity.pdbx_description
1 polymer ?
#
loop_
_entity_poly.entity_id
_entity_poly.type
_entity_poly.pdbx_seq_one_letter_code
_entity_poly.pdbx_strand_id
1 'polypeptide(L)'
;MQVSWWSLEGLFPAMLCIVAAGLVLAAMGRLAASRPGLLLVLFFFFFAFAWRLLSVLYIDVWGPVYSEQLDRQIGPGLGTLPLAASQGLVIAALFLSFRSERLRALSDGFVIRLSGLLRSGNWNLADLAFRVVGLFVLLLWAELLVGGHIPLFAKLERFDYTRLYGGPLHQRLLEWGPMLAFQLGVLMSLPALHRRPLDKRFGALFAALILYLFVVGHRFSSFYLYLSFLIIPIGAVLLGRQSAGQTSLPKLLRSFLLPALGFILLIGLALVYSYAVVRSGEVEALGTKLVQRVLVQQGEMWWMTYERVFLHNAWDSGLAVFKLFVAPFDPSRNSTMQFLMELGLPLERAQFILQQGSAYTGGWPEVLFELGGPVEGFCLVAISAMLFSEFMFLLTRCLVEERYVTCFFLTPIFYAVSTFLVSGMVNSFIQFTFMVKLAVVAFVYVLEDRWRRSVIADTTSNSGERVVCDQKEPAV
;
A
#
# COMPACT_ATOMS: atom_id res chain seq x y z
N MET A 1 -10.72 -30.41 34.61
CA MET A 1 -11.51 -30.43 33.36
C MET A 1 -10.55 -30.70 32.20
N GLN A 2 -10.50 -31.94 31.72
CA GLN A 2 -9.76 -32.29 30.51
C GLN A 2 -10.55 -31.74 29.33
N VAL A 3 -10.10 -30.64 28.76
CA VAL A 3 -10.66 -30.10 27.54
C VAL A 3 -10.24 -31.07 26.43
N SER A 4 -11.20 -31.81 25.86
CA SER A 4 -11.01 -32.54 24.61
C SER A 4 -10.93 -31.52 23.48
N TRP A 5 -9.83 -30.76 23.47
CA TRP A 5 -9.47 -29.96 22.31
C TRP A 5 -9.41 -30.97 21.17
N TRP A 6 -10.16 -30.73 20.09
CA TRP A 6 -10.08 -31.46 18.82
C TRP A 6 -10.92 -32.75 18.71
N SER A 7 -12.26 -32.62 18.68
CA SER A 7 -13.08 -33.59 17.95
C SER A 7 -12.67 -33.57 16.47
N LEU A 8 -12.82 -34.70 15.75
CA LEU A 8 -12.55 -34.79 14.30
C LEU A 8 -13.30 -33.70 13.51
N GLU A 9 -14.49 -33.32 13.98
CA GLU A 9 -15.33 -32.26 13.41
C GLU A 9 -14.71 -30.86 13.53
N GLY A 10 -13.92 -30.57 14.58
CA GLY A 10 -13.18 -29.32 14.73
C GLY A 10 -11.80 -29.33 14.08
N LEU A 11 -11.13 -30.50 14.02
CA LEU A 11 -9.81 -30.66 13.43
C LEU A 11 -9.80 -30.42 11.93
N PHE A 12 -10.75 -31.00 11.20
CA PHE A 12 -10.73 -30.97 9.75
C PHE A 12 -10.88 -29.55 9.18
N PRO A 13 -11.84 -28.72 9.64
CA PRO A 13 -11.95 -27.31 9.25
C PRO A 13 -10.67 -26.51 9.55
N ALA A 14 -10.10 -26.67 10.75
CA ALA A 14 -8.89 -25.97 11.14
C ALA A 14 -7.69 -26.37 10.26
N MET A 15 -7.51 -27.66 9.98
CA MET A 15 -6.47 -28.14 9.07
C MET A 15 -6.63 -27.56 7.67
N LEU A 16 -7.86 -27.48 7.16
CA LEU A 16 -8.15 -26.89 5.86
C LEU A 16 -7.77 -25.39 5.82
N CYS A 17 -8.14 -24.63 6.86
CA CYS A 17 -7.76 -23.23 7.00
C CYS A 17 -6.23 -23.04 7.09
N ILE A 18 -5.55 -23.87 7.88
CA ILE A 18 -4.08 -23.85 8.02
C ILE A 18 -3.40 -24.15 6.69
N VAL A 19 -3.86 -25.17 5.96
CA VAL A 19 -3.31 -25.53 4.65
C VAL A 19 -3.55 -24.41 3.64
N ALA A 20 -4.76 -23.85 3.56
CA ALA A 20 -5.07 -22.75 2.65
C ALA A 20 -4.22 -21.50 2.94
N ALA A 21 -4.12 -21.09 4.20
CA ALA A 21 -3.29 -19.97 4.60
C ALA A 21 -1.79 -20.24 4.33
N GLY A 22 -1.33 -21.45 4.65
CA GLY A 22 0.04 -21.90 4.40
C GLY A 22 0.39 -21.87 2.90
N LEU A 23 -0.52 -22.28 2.02
CA LEU A 23 -0.33 -22.21 0.56
C LEU A 23 -0.17 -20.76 0.07
N VAL A 24 -1.01 -19.85 0.54
CA VAL A 24 -0.92 -18.42 0.18
C VAL A 24 0.39 -17.81 0.68
N LEU A 25 0.74 -18.03 1.95
CA LEU A 25 2.00 -17.55 2.52
C LEU A 25 3.23 -18.15 1.83
N ALA A 26 3.18 -19.45 1.47
CA ALA A 26 4.24 -20.10 0.70
C ALA A 26 4.35 -19.53 -0.72
N ALA A 27 3.23 -19.20 -1.37
CA ALA A 27 3.24 -18.55 -2.69
C ALA A 27 3.83 -17.13 -2.62
N MET A 28 3.47 -16.34 -1.59
CA MET A 28 4.07 -15.03 -1.32
C MET A 28 5.57 -15.16 -1.05
N GLY A 29 5.97 -16.12 -0.21
CA GLY A 29 7.37 -16.41 0.12
C GLY A 29 8.18 -16.86 -1.11
N ARG A 30 7.59 -17.70 -1.97
CA ARG A 30 8.20 -18.12 -3.24
C ARG A 30 8.37 -16.93 -4.19
N LEU A 31 7.38 -16.06 -4.30
CA LEU A 31 7.48 -14.84 -5.11
C LEU A 31 8.59 -13.93 -4.57
N ALA A 32 8.64 -13.77 -3.25
CA ALA A 32 9.64 -12.97 -2.56
C ALA A 32 11.07 -13.49 -2.75
N ALA A 33 11.26 -14.81 -2.65
CA ALA A 33 12.55 -15.47 -2.82
C ALA A 33 13.02 -15.45 -4.28
N SER A 34 12.12 -15.71 -5.22
CA SER A 34 12.46 -15.76 -6.65
C SER A 34 12.69 -14.37 -7.26
N ARG A 35 12.00 -13.34 -6.75
CA ARG A 35 12.03 -11.97 -7.31
C ARG A 35 12.00 -10.94 -6.19
N PRO A 36 13.13 -10.67 -5.52
CA PRO A 36 13.13 -9.81 -4.36
C PRO A 36 12.86 -8.33 -4.69
N GLY A 37 13.07 -7.89 -5.94
CA GLY A 37 12.59 -6.57 -6.37
C GLY A 37 11.06 -6.46 -6.31
N LEU A 38 10.35 -7.54 -6.65
CA LEU A 38 8.89 -7.61 -6.59
C LEU A 38 8.38 -7.64 -5.15
N LEU A 39 9.11 -8.29 -4.24
CA LEU A 39 8.84 -8.21 -2.80
C LEU A 39 8.83 -6.75 -2.33
N LEU A 40 9.82 -5.95 -2.74
CA LEU A 40 9.89 -4.54 -2.34
C LEU A 40 8.75 -3.72 -2.95
N VAL A 41 8.42 -3.93 -4.22
CA VAL A 41 7.28 -3.28 -4.90
C VAL A 41 5.94 -3.64 -4.23
N LEU A 42 5.81 -4.87 -3.73
CA LEU A 42 4.58 -5.38 -3.14
C LEU A 42 4.61 -5.40 -1.61
N PHE A 43 5.63 -4.84 -0.97
CA PHE A 43 5.86 -4.96 0.47
C PHE A 43 4.63 -4.51 1.28
N PHE A 44 4.02 -3.40 0.87
CA PHE A 44 2.77 -2.90 1.42
C PHE A 44 1.66 -3.97 1.39
N PHE A 45 1.36 -4.48 0.21
CA PHE A 45 0.27 -5.42 0.01
C PHE A 45 0.54 -6.76 0.68
N PHE A 46 1.78 -7.25 0.61
CA PHE A 46 2.14 -8.54 1.17
C PHE A 46 2.09 -8.53 2.69
N PHE A 47 2.56 -7.47 3.32
CA PHE A 47 2.44 -7.35 4.77
C PHE A 47 0.97 -7.24 5.20
N ALA A 48 0.16 -6.42 4.51
CA ALA A 48 -1.27 -6.30 4.82
C ALA A 48 -2.03 -7.62 4.63
N PHE A 49 -1.77 -8.34 3.54
CA PHE A 49 -2.42 -9.63 3.24
C PHE A 49 -2.02 -10.71 4.23
N ALA A 50 -0.72 -10.84 4.52
CA ALA A 50 -0.23 -11.81 5.49
C ALA A 50 -0.79 -11.53 6.89
N TRP A 51 -0.80 -10.27 7.31
CA TRP A 51 -1.34 -9.90 8.62
C TRP A 51 -2.84 -10.23 8.72
N ARG A 52 -3.64 -9.84 7.72
CA ARG A 52 -5.07 -10.14 7.72
C ARG A 52 -5.37 -11.64 7.63
N LEU A 53 -4.63 -12.37 6.81
CA LEU A 53 -4.78 -13.82 6.69
C LEU A 53 -4.46 -14.53 8.01
N LEU A 54 -3.39 -14.12 8.69
CA LEU A 54 -3.03 -14.65 10.02
C LEU A 54 -4.08 -14.30 11.08
N SER A 55 -4.67 -13.10 11.00
CA SER A 55 -5.74 -12.67 11.91
C SER A 55 -7.01 -13.50 11.72
N VAL A 56 -7.43 -13.75 10.48
CA VAL A 56 -8.61 -14.57 10.19
C VAL A 56 -8.35 -16.05 10.51
N LEU A 57 -7.17 -16.56 10.19
CA LEU A 57 -6.75 -17.90 10.60
C LEU A 57 -6.79 -18.05 12.12
N TYR A 58 -6.38 -16.99 12.85
CA TYR A 58 -6.45 -16.99 14.30
C TYR A 58 -7.90 -17.11 14.81
N ILE A 59 -8.82 -16.34 14.24
CA ILE A 59 -10.25 -16.39 14.59
C ILE A 59 -10.86 -17.76 14.25
N ASP A 60 -10.49 -18.35 13.10
CA ASP A 60 -11.03 -19.65 12.67
C ASP A 60 -10.54 -20.82 13.51
N VAL A 61 -9.26 -20.82 13.90
CA VAL A 61 -8.64 -21.95 14.59
C VAL A 61 -8.82 -21.88 16.11
N TRP A 62 -8.80 -20.67 16.69
CA TRP A 62 -8.90 -20.46 18.14
C TRP A 62 -10.22 -19.80 18.58
N GLY A 63 -11.16 -19.60 17.65
CA GLY A 63 -12.51 -19.13 17.96
C GLY A 63 -13.30 -20.09 18.86
N PRO A 64 -14.32 -19.59 19.60
CA PRO A 64 -14.83 -18.22 19.57
C PRO A 64 -13.94 -17.22 20.32
N VAL A 65 -13.61 -16.10 19.67
CA VAL A 65 -12.85 -14.98 20.25
C VAL A 65 -13.78 -13.77 20.37
N TYR A 66 -13.75 -13.08 21.50
CA TYR A 66 -14.51 -11.83 21.66
C TYR A 66 -13.84 -10.70 20.88
N SER A 67 -14.56 -10.01 19.98
CA SER A 67 -14.11 -8.76 19.35
C SER A 67 -14.60 -7.58 20.17
N GLU A 68 -13.68 -6.78 20.71
CA GLU A 68 -14.05 -5.55 21.45
C GLU A 68 -14.78 -4.54 20.56
N GLN A 69 -14.43 -4.51 19.27
CA GLN A 69 -14.96 -3.51 18.36
C GLN A 69 -16.41 -3.86 17.95
N LEU A 70 -16.65 -5.13 17.59
CA LEU A 70 -17.98 -5.66 17.24
C LEU A 70 -18.84 -5.99 18.45
N ASP A 71 -18.26 -6.05 19.64
CA ASP A 71 -18.95 -6.34 20.91
C ASP A 71 -19.66 -7.69 20.93
N ARG A 72 -19.04 -8.69 20.28
CA ARG A 72 -19.57 -10.05 20.19
C ARG A 72 -18.47 -11.08 19.99
N GLN A 73 -18.81 -12.34 20.20
CA GLN A 73 -17.93 -13.46 19.85
C GLN A 73 -17.95 -13.70 18.34
N ILE A 74 -16.76 -14.01 17.80
CA ILE A 74 -16.52 -14.33 16.39
C ILE A 74 -15.68 -15.60 16.28
N GLY A 75 -15.90 -16.37 15.20
CA GLY A 75 -15.31 -17.69 15.01
C GLY A 75 -15.90 -18.76 15.94
N PRO A 76 -15.46 -20.02 15.80
CA PRO A 76 -14.60 -20.55 14.74
C PRO A 76 -15.35 -20.70 13.40
N GLY A 77 -14.64 -20.97 12.31
CA GLY A 77 -15.26 -21.42 11.05
C GLY A 77 -14.28 -21.50 9.87
N LEU A 78 -14.77 -21.17 8.65
CA LEU A 78 -14.04 -21.41 7.39
C LEU A 78 -13.78 -20.13 6.58
N GLY A 79 -13.82 -18.96 7.21
CA GLY A 79 -13.66 -17.67 6.51
C GLY A 79 -12.25 -17.46 5.95
N THR A 80 -11.25 -18.17 6.47
CA THR A 80 -9.88 -18.19 5.91
C THR A 80 -9.88 -18.67 4.46
N LEU A 81 -10.76 -19.61 4.07
CA LEU A 81 -10.74 -20.19 2.72
C LEU A 81 -11.12 -19.16 1.63
N PRO A 82 -12.28 -18.48 1.68
CA PRO A 82 -12.61 -17.46 0.68
C PRO A 82 -11.63 -16.29 0.68
N LEU A 83 -11.05 -15.93 1.84
CA LEU A 83 -10.01 -14.90 1.89
C LEU A 83 -8.72 -15.36 1.21
N ALA A 84 -8.25 -16.57 1.53
CA ALA A 84 -7.07 -17.17 0.92
C ALA A 84 -7.24 -17.33 -0.59
N ALA A 85 -8.43 -17.73 -1.06
CA ALA A 85 -8.75 -17.79 -2.48
C ALA A 85 -8.67 -16.39 -3.13
N SER A 86 -9.24 -15.37 -2.48
CA SER A 86 -9.19 -13.98 -2.97
C SER A 86 -7.77 -13.42 -3.06
N GLN A 87 -6.95 -13.65 -2.03
CA GLN A 87 -5.54 -13.29 -2.06
C GLN A 87 -4.74 -14.12 -3.08
N GLY A 88 -5.09 -15.39 -3.25
CA GLY A 88 -4.54 -16.28 -4.26
C GLY A 88 -4.77 -15.76 -5.68
N LEU A 89 -5.96 -15.22 -5.97
CA LEU A 89 -6.25 -14.57 -7.26
C LEU A 89 -5.34 -13.35 -7.53
N VAL A 90 -5.07 -12.53 -6.50
CA VAL A 90 -4.13 -11.41 -6.62
C VAL A 90 -2.71 -11.91 -6.90
N ILE A 91 -2.26 -12.92 -6.16
CA ILE A 91 -0.94 -13.52 -6.36
C ILE A 91 -0.82 -14.13 -7.77
N ALA A 92 -1.85 -14.83 -8.25
CA ALA A 92 -1.89 -15.38 -9.60
C ALA A 92 -1.81 -14.27 -10.67
N ALA A 93 -2.60 -13.21 -10.53
CA ALA A 93 -2.56 -12.05 -11.43
C ALA A 93 -1.17 -11.37 -11.45
N LEU A 94 -0.50 -11.29 -10.31
CA LEU A 94 0.88 -10.80 -10.20
C LEU A 94 1.88 -11.72 -10.90
N PHE A 95 1.76 -13.04 -10.79
CA PHE A 95 2.59 -13.98 -11.53
C PHE A 95 2.45 -13.81 -13.05
N LEU A 96 1.21 -13.59 -13.52
CA LEU A 96 0.91 -13.34 -14.93
C LEU A 96 1.50 -12.01 -15.41
N SER A 97 1.26 -10.94 -14.66
CA SER A 97 1.70 -9.57 -15.04
C SER A 97 3.22 -9.45 -15.03
N PHE A 98 3.88 -10.03 -14.02
CA PHE A 98 5.33 -10.00 -13.88
C PHE A 98 6.00 -11.25 -14.46
N ARG A 99 5.43 -11.91 -15.48
CA ARG A 99 6.07 -13.08 -16.12
C ARG A 99 7.46 -12.74 -16.67
N SER A 100 8.35 -13.75 -16.70
CA SER A 100 9.77 -13.54 -17.03
C SER A 100 9.99 -12.90 -18.41
N GLU A 101 9.14 -13.20 -19.39
CA GLU A 101 9.18 -12.58 -20.73
C GLU A 101 8.94 -11.07 -20.68
N ARG A 102 7.92 -10.62 -19.94
CA ARG A 102 7.60 -9.19 -19.80
C ARG A 102 8.70 -8.46 -19.04
N LEU A 103 9.30 -9.12 -18.04
CA LEU A 103 10.44 -8.57 -17.31
C LEU A 103 11.71 -8.48 -18.16
N ARG A 104 11.95 -9.44 -19.06
CA ARG A 104 13.05 -9.38 -20.04
C ARG A 104 12.85 -8.26 -21.05
N ALA A 105 11.61 -8.04 -21.50
CA ALA A 105 11.29 -6.89 -22.36
C ALA A 105 11.55 -5.53 -21.67
N LEU A 106 11.59 -5.47 -20.33
CA LEU A 106 12.02 -4.27 -19.61
C LEU A 106 13.54 -4.10 -19.55
N SER A 107 14.33 -5.17 -19.65
CA SER A 107 15.81 -5.12 -19.69
C SER A 107 16.39 -5.00 -21.07
N ASP A 108 15.74 -5.58 -22.07
CA ASP A 108 16.24 -5.59 -23.44
C ASP A 108 16.30 -4.14 -23.92
N GLY A 109 17.52 -3.65 -24.14
CA GLY A 109 17.92 -2.24 -24.17
C GLY A 109 17.33 -1.35 -25.28
N PHE A 110 16.16 -1.70 -25.83
CA PHE A 110 15.36 -0.82 -26.68
C PHE A 110 14.65 0.30 -25.89
N VAL A 111 14.60 0.18 -24.55
CA VAL A 111 14.23 1.32 -23.70
C VAL A 111 15.42 2.28 -23.65
N ILE A 112 15.39 3.22 -24.60
CA ILE A 112 16.39 4.28 -24.70
C ILE A 112 16.35 5.12 -23.42
N ARG A 113 17.43 5.04 -22.65
CA ARG A 113 17.60 5.80 -21.41
C ARG A 113 17.89 7.24 -21.75
N LEU A 114 16.88 8.08 -21.56
CA LEU A 114 16.88 9.48 -21.94
C LEU A 114 18.00 10.27 -21.25
N SER A 115 18.38 9.86 -20.04
CA SER A 115 19.52 10.38 -19.29
C SER A 115 20.87 10.26 -20.00
N GLY A 116 21.05 9.29 -20.89
CA GLY A 116 22.25 9.14 -21.73
C GLY A 116 22.24 10.09 -22.93
N LEU A 117 21.05 10.56 -23.34
CA LEU A 117 20.84 11.46 -24.47
C LEU A 117 20.81 12.93 -24.05
N LEU A 118 20.31 13.23 -22.85
CA LEU A 118 20.29 14.57 -22.31
C LEU A 118 21.69 14.93 -21.76
N ARG A 119 22.40 15.81 -22.46
CA ARG A 119 23.63 16.45 -21.96
C ARG A 119 23.41 16.98 -20.54
N SER A 120 24.33 16.68 -19.63
CA SER A 120 24.34 17.24 -18.28
C SER A 120 24.54 18.76 -18.34
N GLY A 121 23.45 19.52 -18.42
CA GLY A 121 23.49 20.96 -18.18
C GLY A 121 23.76 21.25 -16.70
N ASN A 122 24.17 22.49 -16.40
CA ASN A 122 24.48 22.95 -15.04
C ASN A 122 23.29 22.92 -14.06
N TRP A 123 22.07 22.63 -14.54
CA TRP A 123 20.85 22.52 -13.73
C TRP A 123 20.37 21.06 -13.68
N ASN A 124 20.63 20.38 -12.57
CA ASN A 124 20.15 19.03 -12.34
C ASN A 124 18.78 19.06 -11.65
N LEU A 125 17.77 18.43 -12.25
CA LEU A 125 16.40 18.34 -11.70
C LEU A 125 16.39 17.79 -10.26
N ALA A 126 17.29 16.85 -9.95
CA ALA A 126 17.43 16.29 -8.61
C ALA A 126 17.85 17.37 -7.59
N ASP A 127 18.71 18.31 -7.96
CA ASP A 127 19.17 19.37 -7.05
C ASP A 127 18.05 20.39 -6.80
N LEU A 128 17.25 20.71 -7.82
CA LEU A 128 16.06 21.55 -7.65
C LEU A 128 15.04 20.87 -6.73
N ALA A 129 14.73 19.59 -6.99
CA ALA A 129 13.80 18.82 -6.18
C ALA A 129 14.29 18.72 -4.71
N PHE A 130 15.58 18.49 -4.49
CA PHE A 130 16.17 18.47 -3.15
C PHE A 130 15.99 19.81 -2.42
N ARG A 131 16.21 20.94 -3.10
CA ARG A 131 16.02 22.27 -2.49
C ARG A 131 14.56 22.56 -2.17
N VAL A 132 13.64 22.25 -3.08
CA VAL A 132 12.20 22.48 -2.88
C VAL A 132 11.67 21.62 -1.72
N VAL A 133 11.97 20.32 -1.72
CA VAL A 133 11.53 19.43 -0.64
C VAL A 133 12.25 19.76 0.67
N GLY A 134 13.54 20.11 0.61
CA GLY A 134 14.31 20.56 1.77
C GLY A 134 13.69 21.81 2.41
N LEU A 135 13.32 22.80 1.61
CA LEU A 135 12.62 24.00 2.09
C LEU A 135 11.27 23.63 2.72
N PHE A 136 10.48 22.76 2.09
CA PHE A 136 9.21 22.29 2.66
C PHE A 136 9.43 21.61 4.02
N VAL A 137 10.41 20.71 4.15
CA VAL A 137 10.74 20.03 5.41
C VAL A 137 11.18 21.05 6.48
N LEU A 138 12.03 22.02 6.12
CA LEU A 138 12.47 23.05 7.06
C LEU A 138 11.30 23.92 7.56
N LEU A 139 10.42 24.36 6.64
CA LEU A 139 9.24 25.15 6.99
C LEU A 139 8.26 24.34 7.85
N LEU A 140 8.12 23.04 7.58
CA LEU A 140 7.30 22.14 8.39
C LEU A 140 7.81 22.02 9.83
N TRP A 141 9.13 21.89 10.01
CA TRP A 141 9.74 21.91 11.34
C TRP A 141 9.60 23.28 12.03
N ALA A 142 9.74 24.37 11.29
CA ALA A 142 9.51 25.72 11.81
C ALA A 142 8.06 25.91 12.27
N GLU A 143 7.08 25.44 11.50
CA GLU A 143 5.65 25.48 11.85
C GLU A 143 5.38 24.74 13.18
N LEU A 144 5.98 23.56 13.37
CA LEU A 144 5.89 22.80 14.62
C LEU A 144 6.51 23.55 15.81
N LEU A 145 7.67 24.18 15.62
CA LEU A 145 8.35 24.93 16.68
C LEU A 145 7.59 26.21 17.06
N VAL A 146 7.03 26.92 16.08
CA VAL A 146 6.22 28.13 16.31
C VAL A 146 4.89 27.79 16.99
N GLY A 147 4.29 26.65 16.68
CA GLY A 147 3.05 26.19 17.32
C GLY A 147 3.19 25.91 18.82
N GLY A 148 4.42 25.75 19.34
CA GLY A 148 4.74 25.64 20.78
C GLY A 148 4.30 24.35 21.48
N HIS A 149 3.43 23.56 20.86
CA HIS A 149 2.88 22.32 21.44
C HIS A 149 3.43 21.12 20.67
N ILE A 150 4.49 20.51 21.17
CA ILE A 150 5.01 19.26 20.61
C ILE A 150 4.19 18.10 21.17
N PRO A 151 3.37 17.39 20.36
CA PRO A 151 2.41 16.40 20.85
C PRO A 151 3.03 15.31 21.70
N LEU A 152 4.22 14.84 21.31
CA LEU A 152 4.96 13.84 22.05
C LEU A 152 5.17 14.29 23.50
N PHE A 153 5.68 15.50 23.73
CA PHE A 153 5.95 16.02 25.08
C PHE A 153 4.70 16.53 25.79
N ALA A 154 3.71 17.03 25.05
CA ALA A 154 2.47 17.57 25.59
C ALA A 154 1.42 16.48 25.92
N LYS A 155 1.70 15.21 25.63
CA LYS A 155 0.76 14.07 25.77
C LYS A 155 -0.56 14.28 25.02
N LEU A 156 -0.53 15.04 23.92
CA LEU A 156 -1.70 15.28 23.08
C LEU A 156 -1.90 14.09 22.13
N GLU A 157 -3.15 13.70 21.91
CA GLU A 157 -3.45 12.76 20.84
C GLU A 157 -3.20 13.40 19.47
N ARG A 158 -2.75 12.59 18.50
CA ARG A 158 -2.44 13.08 17.15
C ARG A 158 -3.62 13.80 16.50
N PHE A 159 -4.84 13.30 16.72
CA PHE A 159 -6.04 13.83 16.07
C PHE A 159 -6.40 15.20 16.64
N ASP A 160 -6.25 15.36 17.94
CA ASP A 160 -6.43 16.65 18.62
C ASP A 160 -5.38 17.65 18.14
N TYR A 161 -4.12 17.21 18.01
CA TYR A 161 -3.08 18.06 17.45
C TYR A 161 -3.40 18.51 16.02
N THR A 162 -3.66 17.57 15.11
CA THR A 162 -3.96 17.88 13.71
C THR A 162 -5.16 18.83 13.59
N ARG A 163 -6.18 18.68 14.44
CA ARG A 163 -7.39 19.50 14.42
C ARG A 163 -7.20 20.89 15.03
N LEU A 164 -6.49 20.99 16.16
CA LEU A 164 -6.44 22.22 16.97
C LEU A 164 -5.18 23.05 16.72
N TYR A 165 -4.06 22.41 16.40
CA TYR A 165 -2.74 23.03 16.34
C TYR A 165 -1.98 22.79 15.02
N GLY A 166 -2.42 21.82 14.22
CA GLY A 166 -1.81 21.47 12.95
C GLY A 166 -1.96 22.58 11.93
N GLY A 167 -0.84 23.20 11.53
CA GLY A 167 -0.83 24.22 10.50
C GLY A 167 -1.00 23.68 9.08
N PRO A 168 -0.99 24.55 8.07
CA PRO A 168 -1.26 24.18 6.69
C PRO A 168 -0.22 23.20 6.13
N LEU A 169 1.06 23.31 6.50
CA LEU A 169 2.09 22.39 6.01
C LEU A 169 1.93 21.01 6.63
N HIS A 170 1.59 20.95 7.92
CA HIS A 170 1.25 19.70 8.59
C HIS A 170 0.08 18.99 7.89
N GLN A 171 -1.02 19.71 7.64
CA GLN A 171 -2.20 19.15 6.94
C GLN A 171 -1.85 18.66 5.54
N ARG A 172 -1.05 19.42 4.77
CA ARG A 172 -0.58 19.00 3.45
C ARG A 172 0.32 17.77 3.51
N LEU A 173 1.17 17.64 4.52
CA LEU A 173 1.97 16.43 4.72
C LEU A 173 1.08 15.21 5.00
N LEU A 174 0.00 15.37 5.78
CA LEU A 174 -0.91 14.25 6.05
C LEU A 174 -1.69 13.81 4.80
N GLU A 175 -2.09 14.75 3.96
CA GLU A 175 -2.78 14.48 2.70
C GLU A 175 -1.87 13.83 1.65
N TRP A 176 -0.68 14.38 1.45
CA TRP A 176 0.20 14.04 0.31
C TRP A 176 1.45 13.26 0.69
N GLY A 177 1.67 13.00 1.98
CA GLY A 177 2.93 12.44 2.49
C GLY A 177 3.32 11.08 1.90
N PRO A 178 2.41 10.11 1.74
CA PRO A 178 2.74 8.87 1.04
C PRO A 178 3.20 9.13 -0.40
N MET A 179 2.59 10.08 -1.10
CA MET A 179 2.98 10.46 -2.45
C MET A 179 4.37 11.11 -2.47
N LEU A 180 4.64 12.01 -1.51
CA LEU A 180 5.96 12.60 -1.33
C LEU A 180 7.02 11.53 -1.03
N ALA A 181 6.72 10.55 -0.17
CA ALA A 181 7.60 9.44 0.13
C ALA A 181 7.93 8.60 -1.12
N PHE A 182 6.93 8.34 -1.97
CA PHE A 182 7.15 7.69 -3.26
C PHE A 182 8.08 8.52 -4.16
N GLN A 183 7.84 9.83 -4.29
CA GLN A 183 8.69 10.71 -5.11
C GLN A 183 10.14 10.79 -4.59
N LEU A 184 10.33 10.85 -3.27
CA LEU A 184 11.65 10.74 -2.64
C LEU A 184 12.31 9.39 -2.98
N GLY A 185 11.54 8.31 -3.02
CA GLY A 185 12.02 6.99 -3.45
C GLY A 185 12.48 6.96 -4.91
N VAL A 186 11.74 7.61 -5.80
CA VAL A 186 12.12 7.75 -7.23
C VAL A 186 13.45 8.48 -7.34
N LEU A 187 13.58 9.65 -6.72
CA LEU A 187 14.79 10.46 -6.79
C LEU A 187 16.00 9.78 -6.12
N MET A 188 15.78 9.06 -5.02
CA MET A 188 16.80 8.28 -4.33
C MET A 188 17.31 7.10 -5.18
N SER A 189 16.40 6.41 -5.87
CA SER A 189 16.70 5.21 -6.67
C SER A 189 17.18 5.51 -8.10
N LEU A 190 16.98 6.73 -8.57
CA LEU A 190 17.34 7.19 -9.91
C LEU A 190 18.82 6.91 -10.29
N PRO A 191 19.83 7.25 -9.49
CA PRO A 191 21.22 6.95 -9.86
C PRO A 191 21.49 5.44 -9.93
N ALA A 192 20.73 4.62 -9.19
CA ALA A 192 20.90 3.18 -9.20
C ALA A 192 20.47 2.53 -10.53
N LEU A 193 19.57 3.15 -11.29
CA LEU A 193 19.31 2.74 -12.68
C LEU A 193 20.60 2.86 -13.52
N HIS A 194 21.39 3.90 -13.28
CA HIS A 194 22.65 4.23 -13.96
C HIS A 194 23.89 3.54 -13.37
N ARG A 195 23.70 2.48 -12.57
CA ARG A 195 24.78 1.77 -11.86
C ARG A 195 25.57 2.66 -10.87
N ARG A 196 25.06 3.84 -10.50
CA ARG A 196 25.61 4.69 -9.45
C ARG A 196 24.99 4.30 -8.09
N PRO A 197 25.64 4.65 -6.96
CA PRO A 197 25.02 4.45 -5.64
C PRO A 197 23.76 5.31 -5.48
N LEU A 198 22.84 4.88 -4.61
CA LEU A 198 21.62 5.64 -4.28
C LEU A 198 21.95 7.06 -3.81
N ASP A 199 21.10 8.03 -4.16
CA ASP A 199 21.26 9.41 -3.69
C ASP A 199 20.78 9.54 -2.23
N LYS A 200 21.74 9.49 -1.31
CA LYS A 200 21.49 9.51 0.14
C LYS A 200 20.82 10.81 0.63
N ARG A 201 20.88 11.90 -0.15
CA ARG A 201 20.30 13.19 0.22
C ARG A 201 18.77 13.08 0.40
N PHE A 202 18.10 12.36 -0.49
CA PHE A 202 16.66 12.11 -0.38
C PHE A 202 16.31 11.15 0.76
N GLY A 203 17.19 10.18 1.06
CA GLY A 203 17.07 9.33 2.24
C GLY A 203 17.13 10.14 3.55
N ALA A 204 18.00 11.15 3.62
CA ALA A 204 18.07 12.05 4.78
C ALA A 204 16.80 12.92 4.93
N LEU A 205 16.25 13.45 3.84
CA LEU A 205 14.97 14.19 3.87
C LEU A 205 13.82 13.28 4.34
N PHE A 206 13.78 12.04 3.86
CA PHE A 206 12.79 11.08 4.32
C PHE A 206 12.95 10.76 5.81
N ALA A 207 14.17 10.55 6.30
CA ALA A 207 14.43 10.34 7.71
C ALA A 207 13.97 11.54 8.57
N ALA A 208 14.19 12.77 8.11
CA ALA A 208 13.69 13.97 8.76
C ALA A 208 12.16 14.03 8.80
N LEU A 209 11.46 13.59 7.74
CA LEU A 209 10.00 13.46 7.72
C LEU A 209 9.48 12.40 8.69
N ILE A 210 10.13 11.23 8.76
CA ILE A 210 9.76 10.18 9.71
C ILE A 210 9.97 10.65 11.16
N LEU A 211 11.08 11.33 11.43
CA LEU A 211 11.33 11.92 12.74
C LEU A 211 10.28 12.97 13.10
N TYR A 212 9.90 13.83 12.15
CA TYR A 212 8.81 14.79 12.34
C TYR A 212 7.50 14.08 12.72
N LEU A 213 7.10 13.05 11.96
CA LEU A 213 5.88 12.30 12.24
C LEU A 213 5.91 11.64 13.63
N PHE A 214 7.07 11.13 14.05
CA PHE A 214 7.27 10.59 15.39
C PHE A 214 7.08 11.64 16.47
N VAL A 215 7.67 12.83 16.31
CA VAL A 215 7.52 13.95 17.25
C VAL A 215 6.08 14.45 17.34
N VAL A 216 5.32 14.37 16.25
CA VAL A 216 3.89 14.72 16.20
C VAL A 216 2.99 13.59 16.74
N GLY A 217 3.55 12.46 17.16
CA GLY A 217 2.80 11.36 17.79
C GLY A 217 2.14 10.40 16.81
N HIS A 218 2.60 10.35 15.56
CA HIS A 218 2.17 9.30 14.64
C HIS A 218 2.65 7.92 15.09
N ARG A 219 1.85 6.90 14.73
CA ARG A 219 2.04 5.51 15.13
C ARG A 219 2.56 4.66 13.97
N PHE A 220 2.81 3.38 14.26
CA PHE A 220 3.26 2.34 13.32
C PHE A 220 2.64 2.44 11.93
N SER A 221 1.31 2.58 11.82
CA SER A 221 0.59 2.68 10.54
C SER A 221 1.11 3.76 9.60
N SER A 222 1.48 4.94 10.12
CA SER A 222 1.97 6.04 9.29
C SER A 222 3.39 5.77 8.83
N PHE A 223 4.25 5.28 9.72
CA PHE A 223 5.61 4.90 9.37
C PHE A 223 5.65 3.78 8.33
N TYR A 224 4.83 2.76 8.54
CA TYR A 224 4.66 1.64 7.63
C TYR A 224 4.19 2.09 6.25
N LEU A 225 3.20 3.00 6.17
CA LEU A 225 2.71 3.55 4.91
C LEU A 225 3.79 4.34 4.15
N TYR A 226 4.45 5.28 4.83
CA TYR A 226 5.48 6.13 4.20
C TYR A 226 6.69 5.29 3.75
N LEU A 227 7.15 4.36 4.58
CA LEU A 227 8.26 3.47 4.25
C LEU A 227 7.90 2.57 3.05
N SER A 228 6.68 2.06 3.03
CA SER A 228 6.21 1.24 1.92
C SER A 228 6.24 2.02 0.61
N PHE A 229 5.74 3.25 0.59
CA PHE A 229 5.76 4.09 -0.61
C PHE A 229 7.19 4.46 -1.05
N LEU A 230 8.11 4.70 -0.12
CA LEU A 230 9.52 4.95 -0.43
C LEU A 230 10.22 3.73 -1.07
N ILE A 231 9.91 2.52 -0.61
CA ILE A 231 10.59 1.29 -1.04
C ILE A 231 10.16 0.85 -2.45
N ILE A 232 8.96 1.19 -2.89
CA ILE A 232 8.43 0.74 -4.20
C ILE A 232 9.34 1.13 -5.37
N PRO A 233 9.76 2.40 -5.54
CA PRO A 233 10.71 2.76 -6.59
C PRO A 233 12.03 1.99 -6.53
N ILE A 234 12.55 1.74 -5.32
CA ILE A 234 13.78 0.94 -5.12
C ILE A 234 13.57 -0.49 -5.65
N GLY A 235 12.42 -1.09 -5.34
CA GLY A 235 12.01 -2.39 -5.84
C GLY A 235 11.88 -2.44 -7.36
N ALA A 236 11.28 -1.41 -7.96
CA ALA A 236 11.14 -1.30 -9.42
C ALA A 236 12.51 -1.22 -10.12
N VAL A 237 13.43 -0.41 -9.59
CA VAL A 237 14.80 -0.32 -10.11
C VAL A 237 15.54 -1.65 -9.98
N LEU A 238 15.35 -2.38 -8.87
CA LEU A 238 15.91 -3.72 -8.70
C LEU A 238 15.37 -4.71 -9.72
N LEU A 239 14.06 -4.70 -9.98
CA LEU A 239 13.45 -5.55 -11.01
C LEU A 239 14.03 -5.28 -12.39
N GLY A 240 14.17 -4.00 -12.78
CA GLY A 240 14.79 -3.62 -14.05
C GLY A 240 16.27 -4.01 -14.15
N ARG A 241 16.99 -4.14 -13.03
CA ARG A 241 18.40 -4.58 -13.00
C ARG A 241 18.59 -6.08 -12.91
N GLN A 242 17.67 -6.80 -12.26
CA GLN A 242 17.72 -8.25 -12.12
C GLN A 242 17.50 -8.96 -13.46
N SER A 243 16.64 -8.42 -14.31
CA SER A 243 16.47 -8.92 -15.69
C SER A 243 17.75 -8.76 -16.53
N ALA A 244 18.62 -7.79 -16.19
CA ALA A 244 19.95 -7.61 -16.79
C ALA A 244 21.08 -8.43 -16.10
N GLY A 245 20.77 -9.32 -15.16
CA GLY A 245 21.71 -10.31 -14.58
C GLY A 245 22.77 -9.76 -13.60
N GLN A 246 22.60 -8.56 -13.04
CA GLN A 246 23.73 -7.82 -12.43
C GLN A 246 23.53 -7.23 -11.01
N THR A 247 22.67 -7.80 -10.17
CA THR A 247 22.53 -7.32 -8.77
C THR A 247 22.40 -8.44 -7.74
N SER A 248 23.30 -8.42 -6.75
CA SER A 248 23.16 -9.25 -5.55
C SER A 248 22.37 -8.48 -4.48
N LEU A 249 21.12 -8.92 -4.27
CA LEU A 249 20.25 -8.52 -3.16
C LEU A 249 20.98 -8.31 -1.81
N PRO A 250 21.91 -9.20 -1.38
CA PRO A 250 22.60 -9.01 -0.09
C PRO A 250 23.42 -7.72 0.00
N LYS A 251 23.97 -7.19 -1.10
CA LYS A 251 24.68 -5.90 -1.07
C LYS A 251 23.73 -4.73 -0.82
N LEU A 252 22.54 -4.79 -1.41
CA LEU A 252 21.51 -3.77 -1.21
C LEU A 252 20.94 -3.85 0.22
N LEU A 253 20.58 -5.05 0.69
CA LEU A 253 20.10 -5.27 2.06
C LEU A 253 21.09 -4.80 3.12
N ARG A 254 22.40 -5.03 2.94
CA ARG A 254 23.44 -4.50 3.85
C ARG A 254 23.41 -2.98 3.96
N SER A 255 23.10 -2.28 2.87
CA SER A 255 23.01 -0.81 2.87
C SER A 255 21.77 -0.29 3.60
N PHE A 256 20.73 -1.13 3.73
CA PHE A 256 19.49 -0.80 4.42
C PHE A 256 19.41 -1.37 5.84
N LEU A 257 20.33 -2.25 6.25
CA LEU A 257 20.29 -2.91 7.55
C LEU A 257 20.30 -1.91 8.72
N LEU A 258 21.21 -0.94 8.69
CA LEU A 258 21.36 0.05 9.76
C LEU A 258 20.19 1.03 9.81
N PRO A 259 19.69 1.58 8.69
CA PRO A 259 18.42 2.31 8.65
C PRO A 259 17.22 1.48 9.13
N ALA A 260 17.13 0.20 8.76
CA ALA A 260 16.05 -0.69 9.17
C ALA A 260 16.08 -0.94 10.68
N LEU A 261 17.26 -1.18 11.27
CA LEU A 261 17.43 -1.30 12.72
C LEU A 261 17.03 -0.01 13.43
N GLY A 262 17.47 1.15 12.94
CA GLY A 262 17.06 2.45 13.50
C GLY A 262 15.54 2.67 13.42
N PHE A 263 14.91 2.24 12.33
CA PHE A 263 13.47 2.32 12.15
C PHE A 263 12.70 1.36 13.09
N ILE A 264 13.17 0.12 13.25
CA ILE A 264 12.61 -0.83 14.22
C ILE A 264 12.72 -0.29 15.63
N LEU A 265 13.88 0.28 16.00
CA LEU A 265 14.09 0.92 17.29
C LEU A 265 13.13 2.10 17.49
N LEU A 266 12.94 2.95 16.47
CA LEU A 266 12.01 4.07 16.51
C LEU A 266 10.56 3.62 16.69
N ILE A 267 10.13 2.55 15.99
CA ILE A 267 8.81 1.94 16.18
C ILE A 267 8.68 1.38 17.59
N GLY A 268 9.68 0.65 18.08
CA GLY A 268 9.68 0.08 19.43
C GLY A 268 9.55 1.15 20.49
N LEU A 269 10.32 2.23 20.38
CA LEU A 269 10.23 3.41 21.24
C LEU A 269 8.86 4.09 21.15
N ALA A 270 8.31 4.27 19.94
CA ALA A 270 6.98 4.85 19.73
C ALA A 270 5.88 4.03 20.41
N LEU A 271 5.96 2.70 20.30
CA LEU A 271 5.02 1.77 20.92
C LEU A 271 5.14 1.80 22.44
N VAL A 272 6.35 1.64 22.99
CA VAL A 272 6.60 1.70 24.43
C VAL A 272 6.12 3.03 25.00
N TYR A 273 6.44 4.15 24.35
CA TYR A 273 5.97 5.47 24.76
C TYR A 273 4.44 5.58 24.74
N SER A 274 3.81 5.14 23.65
CA SER A 274 2.34 5.20 23.51
C SER A 274 1.62 4.36 24.56
N TYR A 275 2.19 3.25 25.01
CA TYR A 275 1.56 2.39 26.03
C TYR A 275 1.92 2.83 27.45
N ALA A 276 3.16 3.20 27.71
CA ALA A 276 3.63 3.56 29.05
C ALA A 276 3.18 4.96 29.49
N VAL A 277 3.16 5.93 28.57
CA VAL A 277 2.98 7.36 28.92
C VAL A 277 1.57 7.86 28.63
N VAL A 278 0.98 7.42 27.52
CA VAL A 278 -0.35 7.91 27.07
C VAL A 278 -1.50 7.10 27.67
N ARG A 279 -1.31 5.81 27.93
CA ARG A 279 -2.36 4.88 28.40
C ARG A 279 -2.28 4.48 29.87
N SER A 280 -1.49 5.23 30.65
CA SER A 280 -1.26 5.08 32.08
C SER A 280 -2.30 4.22 32.83
N GLY A 281 -2.03 2.93 33.07
CA GLY A 281 -2.78 2.14 34.06
C GLY A 281 -3.16 0.69 33.73
N GLU A 282 -3.26 0.26 32.46
CA GLU A 282 -3.82 -1.07 32.14
C GLU A 282 -2.76 -2.13 31.79
N VAL A 283 -1.78 -2.36 32.67
CA VAL A 283 -0.71 -3.36 32.42
C VAL A 283 -1.26 -4.79 32.40
N GLU A 284 -2.24 -5.10 33.25
CA GLU A 284 -2.87 -6.43 33.33
C GLU A 284 -3.70 -6.77 32.08
N ALA A 285 -4.23 -5.77 31.36
CA ALA A 285 -4.96 -5.93 30.10
C ALA A 285 -4.09 -5.73 28.85
N LEU A 286 -2.78 -5.48 29.00
CA LEU A 286 -1.91 -5.21 27.85
C LEU A 286 -1.83 -6.40 26.89
N GLY A 287 -1.72 -7.62 27.44
CA GLY A 287 -1.66 -8.86 26.65
C GLY A 287 -2.92 -9.07 25.82
N THR A 288 -4.10 -8.95 26.43
CA THR A 288 -5.39 -9.06 25.75
C THR A 288 -5.59 -7.94 24.73
N LYS A 289 -5.27 -6.69 25.06
CA LYS A 289 -5.32 -5.55 24.11
C LYS A 289 -4.39 -5.72 22.91
N LEU A 290 -3.21 -6.33 23.11
CA LEU A 290 -2.27 -6.63 22.03
C LEU A 290 -2.79 -7.76 21.14
N VAL A 291 -3.30 -8.84 21.72
CA VAL A 291 -3.95 -9.93 20.96
C VAL A 291 -5.12 -9.37 20.14
N GLN A 292 -5.97 -8.54 20.74
CA GLN A 292 -7.06 -7.87 20.01
C GLN A 292 -6.51 -7.10 18.81
N ARG A 293 -5.55 -6.19 19.02
CA ARG A 293 -5.01 -5.32 17.96
C ARG A 293 -4.28 -6.06 16.84
N VAL A 294 -3.52 -7.09 17.21
CA VAL A 294 -2.64 -7.80 16.27
C VAL A 294 -3.36 -8.97 15.61
N LEU A 295 -4.18 -9.73 16.34
CA LEU A 295 -4.74 -10.99 15.86
C LEU A 295 -6.25 -10.94 15.60
N VAL A 296 -6.99 -9.96 16.11
CA VAL A 296 -8.47 -9.91 15.96
C VAL A 296 -8.91 -8.77 15.05
N GLN A 297 -8.48 -7.53 15.32
CA GLN A 297 -8.98 -6.33 14.65
C GLN A 297 -8.72 -6.30 13.13
N GLN A 298 -7.68 -6.99 12.65
CA GLN A 298 -7.37 -7.03 11.22
C GLN A 298 -8.30 -7.96 10.41
N GLY A 299 -8.92 -8.94 11.08
CA GLY A 299 -9.76 -9.97 10.48
C GLY A 299 -11.25 -9.87 10.84
N GLU A 300 -11.62 -9.11 11.86
CA GLU A 300 -13.01 -9.07 12.36
C GLU A 300 -14.04 -8.58 11.33
N MET A 301 -13.69 -7.58 10.50
CA MET A 301 -14.58 -7.08 9.44
C MET A 301 -14.79 -8.12 8.35
N TRP A 302 -13.73 -8.86 8.01
CA TRP A 302 -13.83 -9.98 7.10
C TRP A 302 -14.72 -11.08 7.68
N TRP A 303 -14.54 -11.41 8.97
CA TRP A 303 -15.34 -12.44 9.62
C TRP A 303 -16.83 -12.13 9.60
N MET A 304 -17.19 -10.89 9.91
CA MET A 304 -18.57 -10.41 9.80
C MET A 304 -19.12 -10.54 8.38
N THR A 305 -18.34 -10.13 7.37
CA THR A 305 -18.74 -10.26 5.97
C THR A 305 -18.90 -11.73 5.57
N TYR A 306 -18.00 -12.59 6.03
CA TYR A 306 -18.07 -14.03 5.80
C TYR A 306 -19.37 -14.63 6.36
N GLU A 307 -19.71 -14.34 7.62
CA GLU A 307 -20.95 -14.81 8.22
C GLU A 307 -22.18 -14.32 7.45
N ARG A 308 -22.22 -13.03 7.09
CA ARG A 308 -23.36 -12.45 6.37
C ARG A 308 -23.50 -13.04 4.97
N VAL A 309 -22.46 -12.96 4.15
CA VAL A 309 -22.54 -13.28 2.73
C VAL A 309 -22.53 -14.79 2.49
N PHE A 310 -21.67 -15.54 3.18
CA PHE A 310 -21.45 -16.97 2.90
C PHE A 310 -22.29 -17.90 3.77
N LEU A 311 -22.50 -17.58 5.05
CA LEU A 311 -23.29 -18.44 5.94
C LEU A 311 -24.78 -18.11 5.90
N HIS A 312 -25.12 -16.83 5.94
CA HIS A 312 -26.51 -16.38 6.02
C HIS A 312 -27.11 -15.92 4.69
N ASN A 313 -26.29 -15.82 3.62
CA ASN A 313 -26.71 -15.29 2.32
C ASN A 313 -27.44 -13.93 2.44
N ALA A 314 -27.02 -13.10 3.40
CA ALA A 314 -27.63 -11.84 3.79
C ALA A 314 -26.91 -10.63 3.16
N TRP A 315 -26.69 -10.71 1.84
CA TRP A 315 -26.11 -9.66 1.02
C TRP A 315 -27.20 -9.01 0.16
N ASP A 316 -27.07 -7.70 -0.06
CA ASP A 316 -27.99 -6.94 -0.92
C ASP A 316 -27.16 -5.95 -1.75
N SER A 317 -26.98 -6.31 -3.03
CA SER A 317 -26.23 -5.50 -3.99
C SER A 317 -26.83 -4.12 -4.19
N GLY A 318 -28.16 -4.01 -4.20
CA GLY A 318 -28.86 -2.74 -4.39
C GLY A 318 -28.61 -1.79 -3.22
N LEU A 319 -28.73 -2.30 -2.00
CA LEU A 319 -28.39 -1.55 -0.79
C LEU A 319 -26.90 -1.15 -0.76
N ALA A 320 -26.00 -2.08 -1.08
CA ALA A 320 -24.57 -1.82 -1.12
C ALA A 320 -24.23 -0.70 -2.12
N VAL A 321 -24.72 -0.78 -3.36
CA VAL A 321 -24.53 0.27 -4.39
C VAL A 321 -25.07 1.62 -3.92
N PHE A 322 -26.29 1.63 -3.36
CA PHE A 322 -26.91 2.86 -2.86
C PHE A 322 -26.07 3.51 -1.75
N LYS A 323 -25.63 2.73 -0.76
CA LYS A 323 -24.84 3.22 0.38
C LYS A 323 -23.41 3.61 0.00
N LEU A 324 -22.82 2.98 -1.00
CA LEU A 324 -21.46 3.29 -1.43
C LEU A 324 -21.37 4.54 -2.31
N PHE A 325 -22.38 4.79 -3.18
CA PHE A 325 -22.29 5.79 -4.24
C PHE A 325 -23.39 6.84 -4.27
N VAL A 326 -24.60 6.53 -3.78
CA VAL A 326 -25.75 7.44 -3.87
C VAL A 326 -25.93 8.23 -2.58
N ALA A 327 -25.97 7.55 -1.44
CA ALA A 327 -26.17 8.14 -0.13
C ALA A 327 -25.18 7.57 0.91
N PRO A 328 -23.85 7.78 0.73
CA PRO A 328 -22.89 7.49 1.78
C PRO A 328 -23.10 8.42 2.99
N PHE A 329 -22.73 7.96 4.18
CA PHE A 329 -22.85 8.76 5.41
C PHE A 329 -22.00 10.05 5.31
N ASP A 330 -20.78 9.93 4.79
CA ASP A 330 -19.93 11.06 4.42
C ASP A 330 -19.21 10.75 3.09
N PRO A 331 -19.57 11.44 1.98
CA PRO A 331 -18.98 11.20 0.66
C PRO A 331 -17.51 11.62 0.56
N SER A 332 -17.01 12.44 1.50
CA SER A 332 -15.62 12.88 1.54
C SER A 332 -14.66 11.82 2.11
N ARG A 333 -15.20 10.78 2.74
CA ARG A 333 -14.46 9.70 3.41
C ARG A 333 -14.62 8.37 2.69
N ASN A 334 -14.00 7.32 3.23
CA ASN A 334 -14.15 5.96 2.73
C ASN A 334 -15.57 5.44 3.02
N SER A 335 -16.46 5.49 2.01
CA SER A 335 -17.85 5.05 2.13
C SER A 335 -17.97 3.54 2.35
N THR A 336 -16.99 2.76 1.90
CA THR A 336 -16.95 1.32 2.14
C THR A 336 -16.84 0.98 3.61
N MET A 337 -15.95 1.65 4.34
CA MET A 337 -15.85 1.45 5.79
C MET A 337 -17.13 1.85 6.52
N GLN A 338 -17.75 2.95 6.12
CA GLN A 338 -19.00 3.42 6.73
C GLN A 338 -20.11 2.39 6.53
N PHE A 339 -20.25 1.88 5.31
CA PHE A 339 -21.22 0.85 4.98
C PHE A 339 -20.99 -0.44 5.76
N LEU A 340 -19.77 -0.98 5.75
CA LEU A 340 -19.46 -2.22 6.47
C LEU A 340 -19.63 -2.06 7.99
N MET A 341 -19.35 -0.89 8.56
CA MET A 341 -19.62 -0.59 9.96
C MET A 341 -21.12 -0.53 10.27
N GLU A 342 -21.92 0.08 9.39
CA GLU A 342 -23.39 0.11 9.52
C GLU A 342 -23.99 -1.30 9.47
N LEU A 343 -23.40 -2.20 8.68
CA LEU A 343 -23.80 -3.60 8.61
C LEU A 343 -23.42 -4.43 9.85
N GLY A 344 -22.41 -4.00 10.60
CA GLY A 344 -21.78 -4.77 11.67
C GLY A 344 -22.05 -4.30 13.08
N LEU A 345 -22.45 -3.04 13.25
CA LEU A 345 -22.65 -2.38 14.53
C LEU A 345 -24.05 -1.79 14.61
N PRO A 346 -24.59 -1.60 15.83
CA PRO A 346 -25.73 -0.73 16.03
C PRO A 346 -25.46 0.66 15.41
N LEU A 347 -26.45 1.22 14.70
CA LEU A 347 -26.30 2.45 13.93
C LEU A 347 -25.73 3.60 14.77
N GLU A 348 -26.18 3.77 16.01
CA GLU A 348 -25.71 4.80 16.93
C GLU A 348 -24.21 4.67 17.23
N ARG A 349 -23.72 3.45 17.42
CA ARG A 349 -22.31 3.16 17.67
C ARG A 349 -21.46 3.37 16.41
N ALA A 350 -21.96 2.95 15.25
CA ALA A 350 -21.30 3.21 13.97
C ALA A 350 -21.13 4.72 13.74
N GLN A 351 -22.20 5.49 13.93
CA GLN A 351 -22.18 6.95 13.78
C GLN A 351 -21.23 7.62 14.77
N PHE A 352 -21.25 7.20 16.03
CA PHE A 352 -20.34 7.73 17.05
C PHE A 352 -18.86 7.52 16.66
N ILE A 353 -18.48 6.30 16.26
CA ILE A 353 -17.11 5.97 15.86
C ILE A 353 -16.70 6.77 14.60
N LEU A 354 -17.60 6.88 13.62
CA LEU A 354 -17.36 7.65 12.40
C LEU A 354 -17.19 9.15 12.68
N GLN A 355 -17.99 9.72 13.57
CA GLN A 355 -17.86 11.11 13.99
C GLN A 355 -16.52 11.38 14.70
N GLN A 356 -16.02 10.42 15.46
CA GLN A 356 -14.69 10.48 16.08
C GLN A 356 -13.53 10.33 15.07
N GLY A 357 -13.80 10.06 13.80
CA GLY A 357 -12.77 9.88 12.78
C GLY A 357 -11.98 8.57 12.92
N SER A 358 -12.49 7.63 13.72
CA SER A 358 -11.95 6.28 13.81
C SER A 358 -12.57 5.42 12.72
N ALA A 359 -11.76 4.60 12.06
CA ALA A 359 -12.21 3.66 11.05
C ALA A 359 -11.65 2.26 11.38
N TYR A 360 -12.41 1.24 11.03
CA TYR A 360 -11.98 -0.14 11.13
C TYR A 360 -10.87 -0.43 10.11
N THR A 361 -10.12 -1.50 10.37
CA THR A 361 -9.15 -2.05 9.43
C THR A 361 -9.81 -3.16 8.61
N GLY A 362 -9.62 -3.15 7.29
CA GLY A 362 -10.19 -4.16 6.38
C GLY A 362 -10.82 -3.54 5.16
N GLY A 363 -11.73 -4.21 4.46
CA GLY A 363 -12.62 -3.61 3.45
C GLY A 363 -12.51 -4.18 2.03
N TRP A 364 -11.33 -4.68 1.67
CA TRP A 364 -11.16 -5.57 0.52
C TRP A 364 -10.72 -6.95 1.02
N PRO A 365 -11.32 -8.07 0.58
CA PRO A 365 -12.30 -8.17 -0.48
C PRO A 365 -13.76 -8.00 0.00
N GLU A 366 -14.00 -7.65 1.27
CA GLU A 366 -15.33 -7.55 1.90
C GLU A 366 -16.37 -6.86 1.02
N VAL A 367 -16.07 -5.63 0.56
CA VAL A 367 -17.00 -4.83 -0.24
C VAL A 367 -17.39 -5.48 -1.56
N LEU A 368 -16.49 -6.27 -2.14
CA LEU A 368 -16.75 -6.95 -3.41
C LEU A 368 -17.72 -8.11 -3.21
N PHE A 369 -17.66 -8.78 -2.06
CA PHE A 369 -18.61 -9.83 -1.69
C PHE A 369 -19.97 -9.27 -1.25
N GLU A 370 -20.01 -8.11 -0.61
CA GLU A 370 -21.30 -7.43 -0.33
C GLU A 370 -21.96 -6.92 -1.64
N LEU A 371 -21.17 -6.54 -2.65
CA LEU A 371 -21.66 -6.09 -3.95
C LEU A 371 -22.11 -7.23 -4.88
N GLY A 372 -21.34 -8.33 -4.93
CA GLY A 372 -21.56 -9.44 -5.88
C GLY A 372 -21.98 -10.76 -5.24
N GLY A 373 -22.23 -10.78 -3.94
CA GLY A 373 -22.55 -12.01 -3.22
C GLY A 373 -21.40 -13.03 -3.20
N PRO A 374 -21.67 -14.28 -2.78
CA PRO A 374 -20.63 -15.28 -2.54
C PRO A 374 -19.93 -15.80 -3.81
N VAL A 375 -20.56 -15.65 -4.99
CA VAL A 375 -20.04 -16.14 -6.27
C VAL A 375 -19.51 -14.99 -7.13
N GLU A 376 -20.34 -13.99 -7.46
CA GLU A 376 -19.92 -12.89 -8.34
C GLU A 376 -18.89 -11.99 -7.65
N GLY A 377 -18.85 -11.98 -6.31
CA GLY A 377 -17.78 -11.36 -5.54
C GLY A 377 -16.38 -11.85 -5.93
N PHE A 378 -16.21 -13.14 -6.26
CA PHE A 378 -14.93 -13.66 -6.76
C PHE A 378 -14.59 -13.13 -8.16
N CYS A 379 -15.58 -12.91 -9.04
CA CYS A 379 -15.35 -12.28 -10.33
C CYS A 379 -14.88 -10.84 -10.15
N LEU A 380 -15.49 -10.08 -9.26
CA LEU A 380 -15.06 -8.72 -8.91
C LEU A 380 -13.65 -8.72 -8.31
N VAL A 381 -13.33 -9.68 -7.44
CA VAL A 381 -11.98 -9.86 -6.89
C VAL A 381 -10.98 -10.12 -8.02
N ALA A 382 -11.27 -11.03 -8.95
CA ALA A 382 -10.40 -11.36 -10.08
C ALA A 382 -10.16 -10.15 -11.00
N ILE A 383 -11.19 -9.38 -11.33
CA ILE A 383 -11.06 -8.14 -12.11
C ILE A 383 -10.17 -7.15 -11.37
N SER A 384 -10.42 -6.95 -10.07
CA SER A 384 -9.63 -6.03 -9.24
C SER A 384 -8.17 -6.45 -9.14
N ALA A 385 -7.90 -7.76 -9.05
CA ALA A 385 -6.58 -8.36 -9.04
C ALA A 385 -5.82 -8.11 -10.34
N MET A 386 -6.47 -8.31 -11.50
CA MET A 386 -5.88 -8.05 -12.83
C MET A 386 -5.57 -6.56 -13.03
N LEU A 387 -6.51 -5.68 -12.69
CA LEU A 387 -6.30 -4.23 -12.80
C LEU A 387 -5.15 -3.76 -11.90
N PHE A 388 -5.10 -4.26 -10.67
CA PHE A 388 -4.00 -3.97 -9.76
C PHE A 388 -2.65 -4.45 -10.30
N SER A 389 -2.57 -5.72 -10.73
CA SER A 389 -1.31 -6.30 -11.16
C SER A 389 -0.77 -5.63 -12.42
N GLU A 390 -1.64 -5.29 -13.37
CA GLU A 390 -1.27 -4.53 -14.58
C GLU A 390 -0.89 -3.09 -14.25
N PHE A 391 -1.59 -2.43 -13.32
CA PHE A 391 -1.21 -1.10 -12.85
C PHE A 391 0.18 -1.10 -12.20
N MET A 392 0.47 -2.07 -11.33
CA MET A 392 1.79 -2.20 -10.70
C MET A 392 2.89 -2.50 -11.72
N PHE A 393 2.59 -3.28 -12.75
CA PHE A 393 3.52 -3.51 -13.86
C PHE A 393 3.77 -2.23 -14.66
N LEU A 394 2.72 -1.47 -15.00
CA LEU A 394 2.83 -0.18 -15.70
C LEU A 394 3.65 0.82 -14.90
N LEU A 395 3.41 0.93 -13.59
CA LEU A 395 4.18 1.80 -12.70
C LEU A 395 5.65 1.41 -12.67
N THR A 396 5.94 0.11 -12.53
CA THR A 396 7.31 -0.43 -12.56
C THR A 396 7.99 -0.11 -13.90
N ARG A 397 7.27 -0.31 -15.01
CA ARG A 397 7.74 0.02 -16.36
C ARG A 397 8.06 1.50 -16.47
N CYS A 398 7.16 2.40 -16.08
CA CYS A 398 7.39 3.84 -16.16
C CYS A 398 8.63 4.27 -15.34
N LEU A 399 8.86 3.67 -14.18
CA LEU A 399 10.05 3.93 -13.36
C LEU A 399 11.34 3.46 -14.04
N VAL A 400 11.35 2.23 -14.58
CA VAL A 400 12.51 1.65 -15.27
C VAL A 400 12.80 2.40 -16.57
N GLU A 401 11.76 2.81 -17.29
CA GLU A 401 11.86 3.63 -18.51
C GLU A 401 12.16 5.10 -18.22
N GLU A 402 12.32 5.51 -16.96
CA GLU A 402 12.66 6.90 -16.59
C GLU A 402 11.55 7.92 -16.92
N ARG A 403 10.28 7.48 -16.98
CA ARG A 403 9.13 8.34 -17.30
C ARG A 403 8.69 9.17 -16.09
N TYR A 404 9.52 10.11 -15.65
CA TYR A 404 9.32 10.78 -14.34
C TYR A 404 8.04 11.60 -14.27
N VAL A 405 7.68 12.28 -15.36
CA VAL A 405 6.46 13.10 -15.38
C VAL A 405 5.23 12.19 -15.28
N THR A 406 5.20 11.11 -16.07
CA THR A 406 4.16 10.09 -15.93
C THR A 406 4.12 9.51 -14.52
N CYS A 407 5.27 9.13 -13.93
CA CYS A 407 5.33 8.60 -12.56
C CYS A 407 4.80 9.58 -11.51
N PHE A 408 5.06 10.87 -11.67
CA PHE A 408 4.51 11.92 -10.80
C PHE A 408 2.98 11.90 -10.83
N PHE A 409 2.37 11.95 -12.02
CA PHE A 409 0.91 11.94 -12.16
C PHE A 409 0.27 10.57 -11.87
N LEU A 410 1.02 9.46 -11.98
CA LEU A 410 0.56 8.14 -11.56
C LEU A 410 0.47 7.99 -10.03
N THR A 411 1.17 8.83 -9.26
CA THR A 411 1.25 8.65 -7.79
C THR A 411 -0.11 8.79 -7.09
N PRO A 412 -0.97 9.78 -7.43
CA PRO A 412 -2.35 9.83 -6.92
C PRO A 412 -3.20 8.61 -7.29
N ILE A 413 -3.02 8.06 -8.49
CA ILE A 413 -3.74 6.86 -8.93
C ILE A 413 -3.25 5.65 -8.14
N PHE A 414 -1.94 5.53 -7.95
CA PHE A 414 -1.34 4.49 -7.12
C PHE A 414 -1.85 4.56 -5.69
N TYR A 415 -1.97 5.75 -5.11
CA TYR A 415 -2.56 5.93 -3.78
C TYR A 415 -4.02 5.45 -3.72
N ALA A 416 -4.84 5.79 -4.72
CA ALA A 416 -6.23 5.33 -4.80
C ALA A 416 -6.33 3.80 -4.91
N VAL A 417 -5.54 3.19 -5.81
CA VAL A 417 -5.46 1.73 -5.99
C VAL A 417 -4.97 1.03 -4.72
N SER A 418 -3.96 1.60 -4.04
CA SER A 418 -3.43 1.08 -2.79
C SER A 418 -4.47 1.11 -1.67
N THR A 419 -5.18 2.24 -1.57
CA THR A 419 -6.24 2.45 -0.58
C THR A 419 -7.42 1.53 -0.85
N PHE A 420 -7.76 1.27 -2.11
CA PHE A 420 -8.77 0.30 -2.47
C PHE A 420 -8.38 -1.13 -2.02
N LEU A 421 -7.18 -1.61 -2.32
CA LEU A 421 -6.79 -2.97 -1.93
C LEU A 421 -6.63 -3.19 -0.43
N VAL A 422 -6.29 -2.14 0.32
CA VAL A 422 -6.10 -2.27 1.78
C VAL A 422 -7.37 -1.94 2.55
N SER A 423 -8.12 -0.92 2.12
CA SER A 423 -9.27 -0.37 2.85
C SER A 423 -10.63 -0.55 2.15
N GLY A 424 -10.65 -1.15 0.96
CA GLY A 424 -11.87 -1.33 0.17
C GLY A 424 -12.45 -0.06 -0.44
N MET A 425 -11.77 1.09 -0.41
CA MET A 425 -12.34 2.40 -0.79
C MET A 425 -12.73 2.53 -2.28
N VAL A 426 -13.88 1.99 -2.68
CA VAL A 426 -14.35 1.97 -4.08
C VAL A 426 -14.77 3.35 -4.57
N ASN A 427 -15.31 4.20 -3.69
CA ASN A 427 -15.80 5.53 -4.08
C ASN A 427 -14.70 6.44 -4.66
N SER A 428 -13.42 6.17 -4.37
CA SER A 428 -12.29 6.89 -4.97
C SER A 428 -12.27 6.82 -6.50
N PHE A 429 -12.80 5.76 -7.12
CA PHE A 429 -12.74 5.57 -8.57
C PHE A 429 -13.83 6.32 -9.33
N ILE A 430 -14.94 6.69 -8.68
CA ILE A 430 -16.09 7.35 -9.34
C ILE A 430 -16.02 8.88 -9.20
N GLN A 431 -15.19 9.39 -8.29
CA GLN A 431 -15.01 10.82 -8.13
C GLN A 431 -14.49 11.47 -9.43
N PHE A 432 -15.10 12.59 -9.81
CA PHE A 432 -14.69 13.38 -10.97
C PHE A 432 -13.19 13.72 -10.93
N THR A 433 -12.65 14.00 -9.74
CA THR A 433 -11.22 14.28 -9.53
C THR A 433 -10.32 13.10 -9.91
N PHE A 434 -10.76 11.86 -9.72
CA PHE A 434 -10.03 10.67 -10.16
C PHE A 434 -10.03 10.55 -11.68
N MET A 435 -11.17 10.76 -12.33
CA MET A 435 -11.27 10.72 -13.80
C MET A 435 -10.40 11.80 -14.46
N VAL A 436 -10.36 13.01 -13.89
CA VAL A 436 -9.44 14.06 -14.34
C VAL A 436 -7.98 13.64 -14.17
N LYS A 437 -7.60 13.07 -13.01
CA LYS A 437 -6.23 12.57 -12.79
C LYS A 437 -5.86 11.48 -13.80
N LEU A 438 -6.78 10.56 -14.10
CA LEU A 438 -6.57 9.50 -15.10
C LEU A 438 -6.39 10.07 -16.50
N ALA A 439 -7.22 11.03 -16.91
CA ALA A 439 -7.11 11.70 -18.20
C ALA A 439 -5.78 12.46 -18.34
N VAL A 440 -5.35 13.17 -17.29
CA VAL A 440 -4.05 13.86 -17.26
C VAL A 440 -2.90 12.87 -17.36
N VAL A 441 -2.95 11.74 -16.65
CA VAL A 441 -1.93 10.68 -16.78
C VAL A 441 -1.85 10.14 -18.21
N ALA A 442 -3.00 9.83 -18.82
CA ALA A 442 -3.04 9.34 -20.19
C ALA A 442 -2.45 10.36 -21.18
N PHE A 443 -2.82 11.63 -21.03
CA PHE A 443 -2.29 12.73 -21.84
C PHE A 443 -0.77 12.89 -21.68
N VAL A 444 -0.29 12.95 -20.44
CA VAL A 444 1.15 13.06 -20.12
C VAL A 444 1.93 11.87 -20.65
N TYR A 445 1.39 10.65 -20.51
CA TYR A 445 2.02 9.43 -21.01
C TYR A 445 2.25 9.50 -22.52
N VAL A 446 1.23 9.91 -23.28
CA VAL A 446 1.32 10.07 -24.75
C VAL A 446 2.29 11.19 -25.13
N LEU A 447 2.27 12.33 -24.41
CA LEU A 447 3.16 13.46 -24.67
C LEU A 447 4.61 13.10 -24.40
N GLU A 448 4.89 12.45 -23.26
CA GLU A 448 6.22 11.97 -22.90
C GLU A 448 6.72 10.92 -23.88
N ASP A 449 5.85 10.04 -24.38
CA ASP A 449 6.20 9.06 -25.41
C ASP A 449 6.58 9.72 -26.75
N ARG A 450 5.79 10.69 -27.21
CA ARG A 450 6.08 11.46 -28.44
C ARG A 450 7.39 12.23 -28.33
N TRP A 451 7.60 12.92 -27.21
CA TRP A 451 8.83 13.66 -26.96
C TRP A 451 10.06 12.75 -26.92
N ARG A 452 9.96 11.57 -26.32
CA ARG A 452 11.03 10.57 -26.36
C ARG A 452 11.35 10.15 -27.79
N ARG A 453 10.34 9.81 -28.58
CA ARG A 453 10.52 9.42 -29.99
C ARG A 453 11.20 10.52 -30.81
N SER A 454 10.85 11.79 -30.59
CA SER A 454 11.50 12.91 -31.30
C SER A 454 12.97 13.06 -30.92
N VAL A 455 13.29 13.01 -29.61
CA VAL A 455 14.69 13.08 -29.14
C VAL A 455 15.54 11.94 -29.71
N ILE A 456 14.96 10.74 -29.84
CA ILE A 456 15.62 9.58 -30.44
C ILE A 456 15.91 9.83 -31.93
N ALA A 457 14.89 10.25 -32.69
CA ALA A 457 15.03 10.53 -34.12
C ALA A 457 16.11 11.60 -34.40
N ASP A 458 16.12 12.68 -33.61
CA ASP A 458 17.10 13.76 -33.72
C ASP A 458 18.53 13.29 -33.44
N THR A 459 18.71 12.38 -32.47
CA THR A 459 20.03 11.83 -32.14
C THR A 459 20.56 10.92 -33.25
N THR A 460 19.70 10.06 -33.80
CA THR A 460 20.06 9.17 -34.92
C THR A 460 20.35 9.94 -36.22
N SER A 461 19.66 11.06 -36.46
CA SER A 461 19.95 11.91 -37.62
C SER A 461 21.32 12.58 -37.53
N ASN A 462 21.78 12.91 -36.32
CA ASN A 462 23.07 13.58 -36.09
C ASN A 462 24.26 12.60 -36.07
N SER A 463 24.05 11.31 -35.79
CA SER A 463 25.12 10.30 -35.76
C SER A 463 25.42 9.66 -37.13
N GLY A 464 24.64 9.96 -38.18
CA GLY A 464 24.88 9.46 -39.54
C GLY A 464 24.62 7.96 -39.75
N GLU A 465 24.22 7.21 -38.71
CA GLU A 465 23.84 5.81 -38.81
C GLU A 465 22.35 5.69 -39.16
N ARG A 466 22.05 5.23 -40.37
CA ARG A 466 20.67 4.90 -40.77
C ARG A 466 20.15 3.74 -39.93
N VAL A 467 19.13 4.00 -39.13
CA VAL A 467 18.30 2.95 -38.52
C VAL A 467 17.41 2.35 -39.61
N VAL A 468 17.66 1.08 -39.96
CA VAL A 468 16.69 0.24 -40.65
C VAL A 468 15.56 -0.01 -39.66
N CYS A 469 14.49 0.78 -39.74
CA CYS A 469 13.24 0.44 -39.08
C CYS A 469 12.65 -0.77 -39.81
N ASP A 470 12.92 -1.97 -39.33
CA ASP A 470 12.12 -3.15 -39.67
C ASP A 470 10.70 -2.92 -39.13
N GLN A 471 9.86 -2.30 -39.96
CA GLN A 471 8.42 -2.41 -39.85
C GLN A 471 8.06 -3.88 -40.11
N LYS A 472 7.97 -4.67 -39.03
CA LYS A 472 7.12 -5.85 -39.08
C LYS A 472 5.68 -5.38 -39.15
N GLU A 473 5.15 -5.32 -40.37
CA GLU A 473 3.71 -5.38 -40.59
C GLU A 473 3.14 -6.61 -39.85
N PRO A 474 2.03 -6.45 -39.10
CA PRO A 474 1.34 -7.61 -38.56
C PRO A 474 0.77 -8.42 -39.74
N ALA A 475 1.21 -9.66 -39.87
CA ALA A 475 0.54 -10.64 -40.72
C ALA A 475 -0.88 -10.88 -40.16
N VAL A 476 -1.84 -10.81 -41.07
CA VAL A 476 -3.30 -10.98 -40.90
C VAL A 476 -3.66 -12.20 -40.05
#